data_AF-A0A838RMA0-F1
#
_entry.id   AF-A0A838RMA0-F1
#
_cell.length_a   1.000
_cell.length_b   1.000
_cell.length_c   1.000
_cell.angle_alpha   90.00
_cell.angle_beta   90.00
_cell.angle_gamma   90.00
#
_symmetry.space_group_name_H-M   'P 1'
#
loop_
_entity.id
_entity.type
_entity.pdbx_description
1 polymer ?
#
loop_
_entity_poly.entity_id
_entity_poly.type
_entity_poly.pdbx_seq_one_letter_code
_entity_poly.pdbx_strand_id
1 'polypeptide(L)'
;MRPSPTKQPISERDSELLLEELCIALRNVGVHDWYLPDGERIVQDIEEVKGIYTELERRDSPVIPRITRLSEETTWQMEILLEECLSYPQRMPYVREKDGIRRRFRCHVCGKGERPLDDEEFWMCDGCIREVIDAIRVCTPIKGIVLLRTYNEDKRCLHADADTVLAYYDNYDYEWCGGWCEECLLEAQAWRKKTLAIKE
;
A
#
# COMPACT_ATOMS: atom_id res chain seq x y z
N MET A 1 -27.17 18.50 13.72
CA MET A 1 -26.56 17.16 13.68
C MET A 1 -27.31 16.28 14.67
N ARG A 2 -27.85 15.12 14.26
CA ARG A 2 -28.31 14.12 15.24
C ARG A 2 -27.06 13.52 15.89
N PRO A 3 -26.96 13.42 17.22
CA PRO A 3 -25.90 12.64 17.83
C PRO A 3 -26.05 11.20 17.32
N SER A 4 -25.00 10.67 16.71
CA SER A 4 -24.92 9.23 16.46
C SER A 4 -25.09 8.53 17.81
N PRO A 5 -25.91 7.46 17.89
CA PRO A 5 -26.04 6.72 19.14
C PRO A 5 -24.65 6.28 19.60
N THR A 6 -24.31 6.60 20.85
CA THR A 6 -23.05 6.20 21.45
C THR A 6 -22.94 4.68 21.36
N LYS A 7 -21.92 4.15 20.68
CA LYS A 7 -21.67 2.70 20.64
C LYS A 7 -21.61 2.20 22.09
N GLN A 8 -22.35 1.14 22.41
CA GLN A 8 -22.26 0.48 23.71
C GLN A 8 -20.81 0.04 23.99
N PRO A 9 -20.38 -0.10 25.24
CA PRO A 9 -19.08 -0.70 25.57
C PRO A 9 -18.91 -2.08 24.93
N ILE A 10 -17.69 -2.44 24.49
CA ILE A 10 -17.41 -3.75 23.83
C ILE A 10 -17.91 -4.92 24.68
N SER A 11 -17.74 -4.85 26.00
CA SER A 11 -18.17 -5.87 26.95
C SER A 11 -19.69 -6.10 27.00
N GLU A 12 -20.49 -5.13 26.58
CA GLU A 12 -21.96 -5.19 26.63
C GLU A 12 -22.59 -5.63 25.31
N ARG A 13 -21.81 -5.72 24.23
CA ARG A 13 -22.28 -6.11 22.90
C ARG A 13 -22.37 -7.64 22.79
N ASP A 14 -23.32 -8.14 22.01
CA ASP A 14 -23.46 -9.56 21.70
C ASP A 14 -22.27 -10.08 20.86
N SER A 15 -21.92 -11.37 21.00
CA SER A 15 -20.80 -11.98 20.28
C SER A 15 -20.95 -11.95 18.76
N GLU A 16 -22.16 -12.15 18.22
CA GLU A 16 -22.39 -12.11 16.77
C GLU A 16 -22.19 -10.69 16.24
N LEU A 17 -22.66 -9.69 16.98
CA LEU A 17 -22.43 -8.28 16.63
C LEU A 17 -20.95 -7.93 16.69
N LEU A 18 -20.24 -8.37 17.73
CA LEU A 18 -18.80 -8.14 17.87
C LEU A 18 -18.00 -8.77 16.73
N LEU A 19 -18.39 -9.94 16.22
CA LEU A 19 -17.75 -10.57 15.06
C LEU A 19 -17.87 -9.70 13.79
N GLU A 20 -19.05 -9.12 13.54
CA GLU A 20 -19.22 -8.21 12.41
C GLU A 20 -18.49 -6.88 12.62
N GLU A 21 -18.48 -6.35 13.85
CA GLU A 21 -17.70 -5.15 14.17
C GLU A 21 -16.19 -5.38 14.02
N LEU A 22 -15.68 -6.57 14.36
CA LEU A 22 -14.29 -6.94 14.08
C LEU A 22 -13.99 -6.90 12.58
N CYS A 23 -14.90 -7.41 11.75
CA CYS A 23 -14.76 -7.38 10.30
C CYS A 23 -14.75 -5.94 9.76
N ILE A 24 -15.60 -5.07 10.31
CA ILE A 24 -15.64 -3.66 9.96
C ILE A 24 -14.34 -2.97 10.36
N ALA A 25 -13.85 -3.20 11.59
CA ALA A 25 -12.61 -2.62 12.08
C ALA A 25 -11.40 -3.06 11.24
N LEU A 26 -11.30 -4.35 10.89
CA LEU A 26 -10.25 -4.84 9.97
C LEU A 26 -10.33 -4.21 8.58
N ARG A 27 -11.53 -4.01 8.03
CA ARG A 27 -11.69 -3.28 6.76
C ARG A 27 -11.24 -1.83 6.89
N ASN A 28 -11.54 -1.16 8.01
CA ASN A 28 -11.08 0.21 8.26
C ASN A 28 -9.56 0.28 8.31
N VAL A 29 -8.90 -0.65 9.01
CA VAL A 29 -7.44 -0.77 9.00
C VAL A 29 -6.94 -0.88 7.57
N GLY A 30 -7.53 -1.79 6.78
CA GLY A 30 -7.08 -2.00 5.42
C GLY A 30 -7.37 -0.87 4.42
N VAL A 31 -8.35 -0.02 4.73
CA VAL A 31 -8.65 1.20 3.98
C VAL A 31 -7.79 2.37 4.44
N HIS A 32 -7.07 2.30 5.55
CA HIS A 32 -6.28 3.43 6.06
C HIS A 32 -4.78 3.11 6.23
N ASP A 33 -4.31 1.98 5.69
CA ASP A 33 -2.93 1.48 5.85
C ASP A 33 -1.84 2.42 5.27
N TRP A 34 -2.23 3.35 4.40
CA TRP A 34 -1.36 4.42 3.90
C TRP A 34 -1.01 5.47 4.95
N TYR A 35 -1.77 5.57 6.06
CA TYR A 35 -1.46 6.48 7.17
C TYR A 35 -0.58 5.85 8.26
N LEU A 36 -0.17 4.59 8.12
CA LEU A 36 0.73 3.97 9.08
C LEU A 36 2.15 4.57 9.02
N PRO A 37 2.84 4.68 10.17
CA PRO A 37 2.37 4.36 11.52
C PRO A 37 1.69 5.52 12.27
N ASP A 38 1.78 6.74 11.75
CA ASP A 38 1.54 7.96 12.53
C ASP A 38 0.10 8.48 12.49
N GLY A 39 -0.77 7.89 11.66
CA GLY A 39 -2.15 8.33 11.53
C GLY A 39 -2.98 7.98 12.77
N GLU A 40 -3.45 9.01 13.47
CA GLU A 40 -4.28 8.84 14.68
C GLU A 40 -5.46 7.90 14.44
N ARG A 41 -6.15 8.06 13.30
CA ARG A 41 -7.31 7.22 12.94
C ARG A 41 -6.94 5.75 12.74
N ILE A 42 -5.86 5.45 12.03
CA ILE A 42 -5.46 4.06 11.77
C ILE A 42 -5.00 3.37 13.07
N VAL A 43 -4.33 4.11 13.95
CA VAL A 43 -3.97 3.60 15.29
C VAL A 43 -5.23 3.29 16.10
N GLN A 44 -6.24 4.16 16.08
CA GLN A 44 -7.52 3.90 16.75
C GLN A 44 -8.24 2.67 16.16
N ASP A 45 -8.26 2.51 14.84
CA ASP A 45 -8.85 1.34 14.17
C ASP A 45 -8.12 0.04 14.60
N ILE A 46 -6.79 0.06 14.73
CA ILE A 46 -5.98 -1.08 15.22
C ILE A 46 -6.32 -1.42 16.67
N GLU A 47 -6.40 -0.42 17.54
CA GLU A 47 -6.76 -0.64 18.95
C GLU A 47 -8.21 -1.14 19.11
N GLU A 48 -9.15 -0.71 18.24
CA GLU A 48 -10.50 -1.28 18.18
C GLU A 48 -10.46 -2.77 17.78
N VAL A 49 -9.66 -3.15 16.79
CA VAL A 49 -9.45 -4.57 16.41
C VAL A 49 -8.95 -5.40 17.60
N LYS A 50 -7.91 -4.92 18.30
CA LYS A 50 -7.35 -5.61 19.48
C LYS A 50 -8.37 -5.77 20.59
N GLY A 51 -9.12 -4.70 20.89
CA GLY A 51 -10.14 -4.70 21.94
C GLY A 51 -11.27 -5.68 21.65
N ILE A 52 -11.79 -5.69 20.42
CA ILE A 52 -12.86 -6.60 20.00
C ILE A 52 -12.36 -8.05 19.99
N TYR A 53 -11.18 -8.31 19.42
CA TYR A 53 -10.61 -9.66 19.37
C TYR A 53 -10.41 -10.25 20.78
N THR A 54 -9.85 -9.45 21.70
CA THR A 54 -9.61 -9.88 23.09
C THR A 54 -10.92 -10.27 23.78
N GLU A 55 -12.00 -9.51 23.56
CA GLU A 55 -13.30 -9.83 24.15
C GLU A 55 -13.92 -11.10 23.54
N LEU A 56 -13.80 -11.29 22.22
CA LEU A 56 -14.27 -12.50 21.55
C LEU A 56 -13.50 -13.75 22.01
N GLU A 57 -12.17 -13.63 22.17
CA GLU A 57 -11.31 -14.69 22.70
C GLU A 57 -11.69 -15.04 24.14
N ARG A 58 -11.92 -14.03 25.00
CA ARG A 58 -12.38 -14.23 26.39
C ARG A 58 -13.72 -14.97 26.47
N ARG A 59 -14.55 -14.90 25.43
CA ARG A 59 -15.87 -15.56 25.35
C ARG A 59 -15.82 -16.91 24.62
N ASP A 60 -14.63 -17.41 24.29
CA ASP A 60 -14.45 -18.63 23.48
C ASP A 60 -15.24 -18.58 22.15
N SER A 61 -15.43 -17.37 21.58
CA SER A 61 -16.18 -17.18 20.34
C SER A 61 -15.29 -17.46 19.12
N PRO A 62 -15.67 -18.35 18.19
CA PRO A 62 -14.82 -18.72 17.07
C PRO A 62 -14.71 -17.59 16.04
N VAL A 63 -13.54 -16.94 15.99
CA VAL A 63 -13.29 -15.80 15.09
C VAL A 63 -12.86 -16.23 13.69
N ILE A 64 -11.98 -17.23 13.59
CA ILE A 64 -11.30 -17.62 12.34
C ILE A 64 -12.26 -17.89 11.18
N PRO A 65 -13.36 -18.67 11.33
CA PRO A 65 -14.27 -18.95 10.21
C PRO A 65 -14.84 -17.68 9.57
N ARG A 66 -15.15 -16.66 10.39
CA ARG A 66 -15.71 -15.40 9.91
C ARG A 66 -14.65 -14.54 9.20
N ILE A 67 -13.41 -14.54 9.70
CA ILE A 67 -12.29 -13.82 9.09
C ILE A 67 -11.88 -14.47 7.77
N THR A 68 -11.89 -15.79 7.66
CA THR A 68 -11.64 -16.48 6.38
C THR A 68 -12.67 -16.11 5.33
N ARG A 69 -13.95 -16.07 5.70
CA ARG A 69 -15.00 -15.55 4.80
C ARG A 69 -14.76 -14.09 4.41
N LEU A 70 -14.27 -13.26 5.35
CA LEU A 70 -13.92 -11.86 5.06
C LEU A 70 -12.80 -11.75 4.02
N SER A 71 -11.80 -12.63 4.07
CA SER A 71 -10.73 -12.72 3.08
C SER A 71 -11.26 -13.05 1.68
N GLU A 72 -12.27 -13.91 1.59
CA GLU A 72 -12.96 -14.21 0.33
C GLU A 72 -13.73 -13.00 -0.22
N GLU A 73 -14.45 -12.29 0.66
CA GLU A 73 -15.28 -11.11 0.33
C GLU A 73 -14.45 -9.91 -0.16
N THR A 74 -13.22 -9.75 0.36
CA THR A 74 -12.40 -8.54 0.14
C THR A 74 -11.20 -8.77 -0.77
N THR A 75 -10.86 -10.03 -1.03
CA THR A 75 -9.61 -10.44 -1.68
C THR A 75 -8.33 -10.05 -0.94
N TRP A 76 -8.44 -9.70 0.33
CA TRP A 76 -7.30 -9.41 1.21
C TRP A 76 -7.04 -10.60 2.13
N GLN A 77 -5.79 -10.75 2.56
CA GLN A 77 -5.41 -11.77 3.55
C GLN A 77 -5.75 -11.27 4.96
N MET A 78 -7.04 -11.33 5.32
CA MET A 78 -7.55 -10.75 6.57
C MET A 78 -7.08 -11.48 7.82
N GLU A 79 -6.82 -12.78 7.74
CA GLU A 79 -6.21 -13.53 8.84
C GLU A 79 -4.83 -12.98 9.19
N ILE A 80 -4.03 -12.68 8.16
CA ILE A 80 -2.69 -12.11 8.35
C ILE A 80 -2.82 -10.67 8.85
N LEU A 81 -3.75 -9.89 8.30
CA LEU A 81 -3.99 -8.52 8.77
C LEU A 81 -4.37 -8.50 10.26
N LEU A 82 -5.22 -9.44 10.70
CA LEU A 82 -5.58 -9.59 12.10
C LEU A 82 -4.36 -9.91 12.96
N GLU A 83 -3.55 -10.90 12.58
CA GLU A 83 -2.31 -11.25 13.28
C GLU A 83 -1.36 -10.04 13.42
N GLU A 84 -1.23 -9.25 12.36
CA GLU A 84 -0.40 -8.05 12.36
C GLU A 84 -0.97 -6.92 13.22
N CYS A 85 -2.29 -6.72 13.23
CA CYS A 85 -2.94 -5.80 14.16
C CYS A 85 -2.68 -6.18 15.62
N LEU A 86 -2.80 -7.48 15.95
CA LEU A 86 -2.53 -7.98 17.30
C LEU A 86 -1.06 -7.83 17.70
N SER A 87 -0.16 -7.86 16.72
CA SER A 87 1.29 -7.72 16.90
C SER A 87 1.79 -6.27 16.79
N TYR A 88 0.90 -5.30 16.58
CA TYR A 88 1.29 -3.88 16.47
C TYR A 88 1.68 -3.32 17.86
N PRO A 89 2.79 -2.55 18.00
CA PRO A 89 3.61 -1.93 16.93
C PRO A 89 4.81 -2.75 16.44
N GLN A 90 5.03 -3.98 16.93
CA GLN A 90 6.16 -4.80 16.54
C GLN A 90 6.10 -5.24 15.07
N ARG A 91 4.88 -5.40 14.53
CA ARG A 91 4.63 -5.70 13.12
C ARG A 91 3.62 -4.71 12.55
N MET A 92 3.92 -4.13 11.40
CA MET A 92 3.04 -3.18 10.73
C MET A 92 1.92 -3.92 9.97
N PRO A 93 0.63 -3.58 10.21
CA PRO A 93 -0.51 -4.24 9.57
C PRO A 93 -0.77 -3.69 8.17
N TYR A 94 0.12 -4.01 7.23
CA TYR A 94 -0.07 -3.66 5.83
C TYR A 94 -0.93 -4.71 5.12
N VAL A 95 -1.95 -4.24 4.40
CA VAL A 95 -2.85 -5.14 3.69
C VAL A 95 -2.10 -5.89 2.60
N ARG A 96 -2.22 -7.21 2.61
CA ARG A 96 -1.82 -8.08 1.51
C ARG A 96 -3.04 -8.50 0.69
N GLU A 97 -2.91 -8.50 -0.62
CA GLU A 97 -3.91 -9.15 -1.48
C GLU A 97 -3.71 -10.68 -1.52
N LYS A 98 -4.59 -11.39 -2.21
CA LYS A 98 -4.53 -12.86 -2.33
C LYS A 98 -3.18 -13.42 -2.80
N ASP A 99 -2.44 -12.65 -3.60
CA ASP A 99 -1.11 -13.04 -4.09
C ASP A 99 0.03 -12.81 -3.09
N GLY A 100 -0.29 -12.34 -1.88
CA GLY A 100 0.66 -12.10 -0.78
C GLY A 100 1.41 -10.78 -0.86
N ILE A 101 1.20 -9.99 -1.92
CA ILE A 101 1.87 -8.70 -2.09
C ILE A 101 1.13 -7.65 -1.28
N ARG A 102 1.87 -6.89 -0.47
CA ARG A 102 1.30 -5.75 0.26
C ARG A 102 0.85 -4.68 -0.73
N ARG A 103 -0.41 -4.28 -0.65
CA ARG A 103 -1.09 -3.39 -1.60
C ARG A 103 -0.37 -2.06 -1.78
N ARG A 104 0.00 -1.41 -0.66
CA ARG A 104 0.77 -0.14 -0.64
C ARG A 104 2.18 -0.28 -1.22
N PHE A 105 2.68 -1.50 -1.37
CA PHE A 105 4.03 -1.81 -1.82
C PHE A 105 4.04 -2.42 -3.23
N ARG A 106 2.87 -2.57 -3.86
CA ARG A 106 2.71 -3.17 -5.17
C ARG A 106 3.24 -2.23 -6.26
N CYS A 107 4.02 -2.79 -7.20
CA CYS A 107 4.49 -2.05 -8.36
C CYS A 107 3.32 -1.62 -9.27
N HIS A 108 3.25 -0.33 -9.60
CA HIS A 108 2.18 0.24 -10.43
C HIS A 108 2.20 -0.21 -11.90
N VAL A 109 3.34 -0.70 -12.41
CA VAL A 109 3.45 -1.16 -13.81
C VAL A 109 3.07 -2.63 -13.96
N CYS A 110 3.80 -3.55 -13.32
CA CYS A 110 3.52 -4.97 -13.48
C CYS A 110 2.44 -5.51 -12.55
N GLY A 111 2.14 -4.80 -11.46
CA GLY A 111 1.25 -5.29 -10.41
C GLY A 111 1.77 -6.53 -9.68
N LYS A 112 3.03 -6.95 -9.87
CA LYS A 112 3.58 -8.21 -9.32
C LYS A 112 4.83 -8.03 -8.46
N GLY A 113 5.48 -6.88 -8.54
CA GLY A 113 6.62 -6.54 -7.69
C GLY A 113 6.14 -6.00 -6.35
N GLU A 114 6.84 -6.34 -5.28
CA GLU A 114 6.65 -5.77 -3.95
C GLU A 114 7.88 -4.93 -3.56
N ARG A 115 7.66 -3.71 -3.09
CA ARG A 115 8.73 -2.79 -2.64
C ARG A 115 9.13 -3.08 -1.17
N PRO A 116 10.38 -2.80 -0.77
CA PRO A 116 10.80 -2.79 0.62
C PRO A 116 10.03 -1.75 1.46
N LEU A 117 9.92 -1.96 2.77
CA LEU A 117 9.12 -1.11 3.66
C LEU A 117 9.57 0.36 3.67
N ASP A 118 10.87 0.58 3.60
CA ASP A 118 11.50 1.88 3.85
C ASP A 118 11.75 2.70 2.57
N ASP A 119 11.11 2.34 1.47
CA ASP A 119 11.27 2.99 0.17
C ASP A 119 10.03 3.84 -0.16
N GLU A 120 9.98 5.06 0.39
CA GLU A 120 8.84 5.99 0.30
C GLU A 120 8.72 6.68 -1.06
N GLU A 121 9.81 6.75 -1.84
CA GLU A 121 9.87 7.41 -3.15
C GLU A 121 9.56 6.44 -4.31
N PHE A 122 9.12 5.22 -4.01
CA PHE A 122 9.09 4.14 -4.99
C PHE A 122 7.78 4.05 -5.78
N TRP A 123 7.91 4.14 -7.10
CA TRP A 123 6.81 3.97 -8.04
C TRP A 123 6.85 2.63 -8.82
N MET A 124 8.02 2.00 -9.00
CA MET A 124 8.21 0.82 -9.90
C MET A 124 9.27 -0.18 -9.45
N CYS A 125 9.03 -1.49 -9.64
CA CYS A 125 10.01 -2.55 -9.35
C CYS A 125 11.21 -2.52 -10.28
N ASP A 126 12.33 -3.08 -9.84
CA ASP A 126 13.60 -3.06 -10.59
C ASP A 126 13.51 -3.75 -11.96
N GLY A 127 12.62 -4.72 -12.11
CA GLY A 127 12.27 -5.30 -13.41
C GLY A 127 11.65 -4.26 -14.33
N CYS A 128 10.57 -3.62 -13.90
CA CYS A 128 9.88 -2.60 -14.70
C CYS A 128 10.74 -1.35 -14.92
N ILE A 129 11.61 -0.95 -13.99
CA ILE A 129 12.54 0.16 -14.23
C ILE A 129 13.48 -0.15 -15.39
N ARG A 130 14.03 -1.38 -15.46
CA ARG A 130 14.86 -1.78 -16.61
C ARG A 130 14.08 -1.72 -17.91
N GLU A 131 12.86 -2.23 -17.91
CA GLU A 131 11.99 -2.17 -19.10
C GLU A 131 11.72 -0.72 -19.55
N VAL A 132 11.50 0.22 -18.61
CA VAL A 132 11.32 1.63 -18.96
C VAL A 132 12.60 2.28 -19.47
N ILE A 133 13.77 1.97 -18.88
CA ILE A 133 15.05 2.45 -19.39
C ILE A 133 15.27 1.99 -20.83
N ASP A 134 15.01 0.71 -21.10
CA ASP A 134 15.14 0.16 -22.45
C ASP A 134 14.13 0.80 -23.40
N ALA A 135 12.89 1.02 -22.95
CA ALA A 135 11.85 1.74 -23.69
C ALA A 135 12.26 3.17 -24.07
N ILE A 136 12.88 3.91 -23.15
CA ILE A 136 13.42 5.26 -23.40
C ILE A 136 14.51 5.19 -24.48
N ARG A 137 15.49 4.29 -24.33
CA ARG A 137 16.63 4.15 -25.26
C ARG A 137 16.20 3.83 -26.68
N VAL A 138 15.19 2.99 -26.85
CA VAL A 138 14.66 2.60 -28.17
C VAL A 138 13.43 3.40 -28.59
N CYS A 139 13.03 4.40 -27.80
CA CYS A 139 11.87 5.26 -28.02
C CYS A 139 10.57 4.50 -28.33
N THR A 140 10.36 3.35 -27.66
CA THR A 140 9.17 2.51 -27.85
C THR A 140 8.41 2.39 -26.53
N PRO A 141 7.16 2.88 -26.44
CA PRO A 141 6.41 2.85 -25.18
C PRO A 141 6.05 1.42 -24.76
N ILE A 142 5.85 1.24 -23.46
CA ILE A 142 5.35 -0.02 -22.87
C ILE A 142 3.99 0.22 -22.21
N LYS A 143 3.25 -0.86 -21.96
CA LYS A 143 1.91 -0.75 -21.36
C LYS A 143 1.96 0.00 -20.03
N GLY A 144 1.10 1.02 -19.88
CA GLY A 144 1.02 1.82 -18.66
C GLY A 144 2.05 2.95 -18.57
N ILE A 145 2.93 3.11 -19.58
CA ILE A 145 3.96 4.15 -19.63
C ILE A 145 3.92 4.87 -20.98
N VAL A 146 3.79 6.19 -20.93
CA VAL A 146 3.89 7.07 -22.10
C VAL A 146 5.29 7.66 -22.16
N LEU A 147 5.86 7.69 -23.37
CA LEU A 147 7.13 8.35 -23.64
C LEU A 147 6.88 9.64 -24.39
N LEU A 148 7.39 10.76 -23.88
CA LEU A 148 7.27 12.06 -24.54
C LEU A 148 8.47 12.95 -24.28
N ARG A 149 8.65 13.94 -25.17
CA ARG A 149 9.50 15.10 -24.93
C ARG A 149 8.61 16.28 -24.61
N THR A 150 9.08 17.17 -23.75
CA THR A 150 8.30 18.34 -23.34
C THR A 150 9.12 19.62 -23.38
N TYR A 151 8.51 20.68 -23.89
CA TYR A 151 9.05 22.04 -23.80
C TYR A 151 8.76 22.70 -22.44
N ASN A 152 7.88 22.11 -21.63
CA ASN A 152 7.52 22.64 -20.32
C ASN A 152 8.52 22.20 -19.24
N GLU A 153 9.32 23.14 -18.75
CA GLU A 153 10.36 22.91 -17.73
C GLU A 153 9.78 22.37 -16.42
N ASP A 154 8.59 22.82 -16.01
CA ASP A 154 7.92 22.37 -14.77
C ASP A 154 7.54 20.87 -14.80
N LYS A 155 7.55 20.27 -16.00
CA LYS A 155 7.24 18.85 -16.20
C LYS A 155 8.49 17.99 -16.39
N ARG A 156 9.69 18.58 -16.43
CA ARG A 156 10.97 17.86 -16.56
C ARG A 156 11.53 17.49 -15.19
N CYS A 157 12.26 16.39 -15.14
CA CYS A 157 13.20 16.15 -14.05
C CYS A 157 14.43 17.05 -14.19
N LEU A 158 15.22 17.18 -13.12
CA LEU A 158 16.43 18.01 -13.10
C LEU A 158 17.49 17.62 -14.14
N HIS A 159 17.51 16.36 -14.59
CA HIS A 159 18.45 15.87 -15.60
C HIS A 159 18.02 16.16 -17.05
N ALA A 160 16.78 16.61 -17.26
CA ALA A 160 16.19 16.63 -18.60
C ALA A 160 16.18 18.03 -19.22
N ASP A 161 16.48 18.04 -20.52
CA ASP A 161 16.29 19.18 -21.41
C ASP A 161 15.08 18.97 -22.35
N ALA A 162 14.94 19.83 -23.36
CA ALA A 162 13.83 19.75 -24.32
C ALA A 162 13.87 18.52 -25.23
N ASP A 163 15.05 17.90 -25.42
CA ASP A 163 15.25 16.75 -26.30
C ASP A 163 15.27 15.42 -25.55
N THR A 164 15.34 15.47 -24.23
CA THR A 164 15.31 14.31 -23.35
C THR A 164 13.94 13.62 -23.40
N VAL A 165 13.95 12.31 -23.68
CA VAL A 165 12.75 11.47 -23.63
C VAL A 165 12.43 11.14 -22.19
N LEU A 166 11.20 11.45 -21.78
CA LEU A 166 10.69 11.24 -20.43
C LEU A 166 9.61 10.17 -20.43
N ALA A 167 9.65 9.30 -19.43
CA ALA A 167 8.60 8.36 -19.11
C ALA A 167 7.59 8.96 -18.12
N TYR A 168 6.30 8.73 -18.38
CA TYR A 168 5.18 9.07 -17.50
C TYR A 168 4.26 7.87 -17.36
N TYR A 169 3.52 7.81 -16.25
CA TYR A 169 2.39 6.89 -16.19
C TYR A 169 1.31 7.25 -17.19
N ASP A 170 0.70 6.22 -17.77
CA ASP A 170 -0.51 6.32 -18.59
C ASP A 170 -1.75 6.49 -17.71
N ASN A 171 -1.73 7.47 -16.81
CA ASN A 171 -2.88 7.93 -16.05
C ASN A 171 -2.98 9.45 -16.14
N TYR A 172 -4.19 9.94 -16.41
CA TYR A 172 -4.45 11.34 -16.72
C TYR A 172 -4.30 12.31 -15.52
N ASP A 173 -3.93 11.83 -14.34
CA ASP A 173 -3.61 12.69 -13.18
C ASP A 173 -2.19 13.25 -13.30
N TYR A 174 -2.01 14.15 -14.26
CA TYR A 174 -0.81 14.95 -14.53
C TYR A 174 -0.42 15.92 -13.38
N GLU A 175 -1.06 15.80 -12.22
CA GLU A 175 -0.87 16.68 -11.06
C GLU A 175 0.34 16.28 -10.21
N TRP A 176 0.79 15.03 -10.27
CA TRP A 176 1.93 14.55 -9.49
C TRP A 176 3.18 14.40 -10.36
N CYS A 177 3.93 15.50 -10.46
CA CYS A 177 5.39 15.58 -10.55
C CYS A 177 6.14 14.92 -11.74
N GLY A 178 6.96 15.75 -12.41
CA GLY A 178 8.13 15.45 -13.27
C GLY A 178 8.27 14.07 -13.92
N GLY A 179 8.24 14.03 -15.27
CA GLY A 179 8.55 12.81 -16.01
C GLY A 179 9.95 12.30 -15.70
N TRP A 180 10.15 10.99 -15.78
CA TRP A 180 11.42 10.35 -15.46
C TRP A 180 12.26 10.14 -16.72
N CYS A 181 13.47 10.70 -16.75
CA CYS A 181 14.45 10.35 -17.77
C CYS A 181 15.20 9.06 -17.40
N GLU A 182 16.05 8.58 -18.31
CA GLU A 182 16.93 7.42 -18.06
C GLU A 182 17.82 7.61 -16.81
N GLU A 183 18.39 8.79 -16.62
CA GLU A 183 19.30 9.06 -15.49
C GLU A 183 18.57 8.97 -14.14
N CYS A 184 17.36 9.56 -14.02
CA CYS A 184 16.53 9.41 -12.82
C CYS A 184 16.28 7.94 -12.45
N LEU A 185 16.01 7.11 -13.46
CA LEU A 185 15.70 5.70 -13.28
C LEU A 185 16.94 4.89 -12.88
N LEU A 186 18.10 5.21 -13.44
CA LEU A 186 19.38 4.61 -13.07
C LEU A 186 19.79 4.99 -11.64
N GLU A 187 19.62 6.25 -11.25
CA GLU A 187 19.88 6.72 -9.89
C GLU A 187 18.98 6.02 -8.87
N ALA A 188 17.68 5.89 -9.18
CA ALA A 188 16.75 5.15 -8.33
C ALA A 188 17.19 3.70 -8.10
N GLN A 189 17.66 3.01 -9.14
CA GLN A 189 18.20 1.64 -9.00
C GLN A 189 19.49 1.60 -8.19
N ALA A 190 20.40 2.54 -8.41
CA ALA A 190 21.67 2.61 -7.70
C ALA A 190 21.45 2.87 -6.20
N TRP A 191 20.55 3.80 -5.87
CA TRP A 191 20.16 4.11 -4.49
C TRP A 191 19.60 2.87 -3.79
N ARG A 192 18.68 2.13 -4.42
CA ARG A 192 18.10 0.90 -3.84
C ARG A 192 19.14 -0.16 -3.53
N LYS A 193 20.07 -0.42 -4.47
CA LYS A 193 21.16 -1.38 -4.24
C LYS A 193 21.99 -1.00 -3.02
N LYS A 194 22.27 0.30 -2.84
CA LYS A 194 23.01 0.80 -1.69
C LYS A 194 22.21 0.66 -0.39
N THR A 195 20.92 0.98 -0.39
CA THR A 195 20.06 0.89 0.80
C THR A 195 19.83 -0.55 1.25
N LEU A 196 19.73 -1.49 0.30
CA LEU A 196 19.61 -2.93 0.61
C LEU A 196 20.93 -3.51 1.14
N ALA A 197 22.07 -3.14 0.56
CA ALA A 197 23.39 -3.64 0.98
C ALA A 197 23.85 -3.13 2.36
N ILE A 198 23.26 -2.04 2.88
CA ILE A 198 23.53 -1.53 4.23
C ILE A 198 22.75 -2.30 5.31
N LYS A 199 21.74 -3.10 4.91
CA LYS A 199 20.83 -3.82 5.81
C LYS A 199 21.12 -5.32 5.93
N GLU A 200 22.13 -5.82 5.22
CA GLU A 200 22.70 -7.17 5.35
C GLU A 200 23.96 -7.15 6.22
#